data_AF-A0A9X3RXI9-F1
#
_entry.id   AF-A0A9X3RXI9-F1
#
_cell.length_a   1.000
_cell.length_b   1.000
_cell.length_c   1.000
_cell.angle_alpha   90.00
_cell.angle_beta   90.00
_cell.angle_gamma   90.00
#
_symmetry.space_group_name_H-M   'P 1'
#
loop_
_entity.id
_entity.type
_entity.pdbx_description
1 polymer ?
#
loop_
_entity_poly.entity_id
_entity_poly.type
_entity_poly.pdbx_seq_one_letter_code
_entity_poly.pdbx_strand_id
1 'polypeptide(L)'
;MDLEQMRLDDELEMKRILESKQEEIDDFIKYCKALGVNLVQENFSYSYRVGLTANSEGIVQRLYPELIVDKDGLIDFDLMRSQGLYSFRNVGYLFGSKFTILASPLYRRGFHPDSNWDSGFLKEFWFYGNESSKCYIALDLDRVRLPNDKSIFFEKDYWFGPKFSDDIASISDGVTRHVVPLDINTAQRLFVFNDAYSIEVKWDTNGNKKTFQLIEFREETMVVETGVGKLHPAKYLHAEFDLNKNVFTHFDGAIQLFDTQEYFQVRDCFFTNSRNAENQVKGKYHKLFKINDMLPIGDWAEFVGLFCSHNPLIYEYFTGELPEFMKNKLEKVRSIGT
;
A
#
# COMPACT_ATOMS: atom_id res chain seq x y z
N MET A 1 -4.21 31.58 9.43
CA MET A 1 -3.27 30.82 10.27
C MET A 1 -2.31 30.16 9.30
N ASP A 2 -1.02 30.40 9.46
CA ASP A 2 0.02 29.85 8.58
C ASP A 2 0.09 28.32 8.75
N LEU A 3 0.26 27.57 7.66
CA LEU A 3 0.32 26.10 7.68
C LEU A 3 1.47 25.61 8.56
N GLU A 4 2.60 26.34 8.56
CA GLU A 4 3.74 26.03 9.44
C GLU A 4 3.39 26.24 10.91
N GLN A 5 2.64 27.28 11.25
CA GLN A 5 2.21 27.51 12.63
C GLN A 5 1.28 26.39 13.11
N MET A 6 0.35 25.94 12.27
CA MET A 6 -0.52 24.80 12.59
C MET A 6 0.27 23.52 12.84
N ARG A 7 1.27 23.23 11.99
CA ARG A 7 2.15 22.07 12.14
C ARG A 7 2.91 22.11 13.46
N LEU A 8 3.47 23.25 13.82
CA LEU A 8 4.20 23.43 15.08
C LEU A 8 3.30 23.27 16.30
N ASP A 9 2.08 23.83 16.25
CA ASP A 9 1.11 23.70 17.34
C ASP A 9 0.68 22.22 17.51
N ASP A 10 0.46 21.50 16.41
CA ASP A 10 0.17 20.07 16.41
C ASP A 10 1.31 19.23 17.00
N GLU A 11 2.56 19.52 16.62
CA GLU A 11 3.76 18.84 17.15
C GLU A 11 3.92 19.06 18.66
N LEU A 12 3.70 20.28 19.13
CA LEU A 12 3.74 20.61 20.56
C LEU A 12 2.66 19.86 21.34
N GLU A 13 1.46 19.75 20.79
CA GLU A 13 0.37 19.05 21.45
C GLU A 13 0.59 17.53 21.46
N MET A 14 1.05 16.93 20.36
CA MET A 14 1.41 15.51 20.33
C MET A 14 2.51 15.18 21.35
N LYS A 15 3.49 16.08 21.53
CA LYS A 15 4.53 15.94 22.55
C LYS A 15 3.94 15.98 23.97
N ARG A 16 3.04 16.93 24.27
CA ARG A 16 2.35 16.99 25.57
C ARG A 16 1.54 15.73 25.85
N ILE A 17 0.85 15.20 24.84
CA ILE A 17 0.11 13.95 24.98
C ILE A 17 1.07 12.80 25.29
N LEU A 18 2.21 12.69 24.59
CA LEU A 18 3.23 11.68 24.88
C LEU A 18 3.77 11.80 26.32
N GLU A 19 4.04 13.02 26.79
CA GLU A 19 4.47 13.31 28.17
C GLU A 19 3.39 12.92 29.20
N SER A 20 2.10 12.95 28.85
CA SER A 20 1.02 12.48 29.72
C SER A 20 0.91 10.94 29.81
N LYS A 21 1.63 10.20 28.95
CA LYS A 21 1.55 8.72 28.84
C LYS A 21 2.73 7.98 29.46
N GLN A 22 3.54 8.66 30.28
CA GLN A 22 4.79 8.11 30.82
C GLN A 22 4.61 6.81 31.62
N GLU A 23 3.55 6.70 32.43
CA GLU A 23 3.28 5.47 33.17
C GLU A 23 3.05 4.26 32.24
N GLU A 24 2.31 4.46 31.15
CA GLU A 24 2.06 3.41 30.15
C GLU A 24 3.33 3.03 29.39
N ILE A 25 4.19 4.01 29.10
CA ILE A 25 5.50 3.80 28.47
C ILE A 25 6.42 2.99 29.39
N ASP A 26 6.54 3.38 30.66
CA ASP A 26 7.38 2.71 31.64
C ASP A 26 6.95 1.26 31.88
N ASP A 27 5.64 1.02 31.97
CA ASP A 27 5.07 -0.33 32.07
C ASP A 27 5.41 -1.18 30.84
N PHE A 28 5.33 -0.59 29.65
CA PHE A 28 5.67 -1.31 28.41
C PHE A 28 7.18 -1.57 28.27
N ILE A 29 8.04 -0.64 28.69
CA ILE A 29 9.50 -0.84 28.77
C ILE A 29 9.81 -2.03 29.69
N LYS A 30 9.18 -2.08 30.88
CA LYS A 30 9.37 -3.17 31.83
C LYS A 30 8.92 -4.51 31.26
N TYR A 31 7.77 -4.54 30.57
CA TYR A 31 7.27 -5.72 29.87
C TYR A 31 8.27 -6.20 28.79
N CYS A 32 8.74 -5.30 27.93
CA CYS A 32 9.70 -5.62 26.87
C CYS A 32 11.03 -6.13 27.42
N LYS A 33 11.53 -5.53 28.50
CA LYS A 33 12.78 -5.93 29.16
C LYS A 33 12.72 -7.37 29.68
N ALA A 34 11.57 -7.81 30.18
CA ALA A 34 11.38 -9.20 30.63
C ALA A 34 11.48 -10.21 29.48
N LEU A 35 11.25 -9.77 28.24
CA LEU A 35 11.36 -10.56 27.01
C LEU A 35 12.68 -10.32 26.26
N GLY A 36 13.64 -9.61 26.88
CA GLY A 36 14.96 -9.34 26.29
C GLY A 36 14.97 -8.19 25.28
N VAL A 37 13.89 -7.41 25.17
CA VAL A 37 13.82 -6.22 24.31
C VAL A 37 14.07 -4.97 25.14
N ASN A 38 15.18 -4.29 24.87
CA ASN A 38 15.55 -3.05 25.56
C ASN A 38 15.01 -1.85 24.79
N LEU A 39 14.00 -1.18 25.35
CA LEU A 39 13.46 0.08 24.83
C LEU A 39 13.82 1.22 25.78
N VAL A 40 13.95 2.41 25.20
CA VAL A 40 14.13 3.70 25.89
C VAL A 40 13.00 4.65 25.48
N GLN A 41 12.89 5.80 26.15
CA GLN A 41 11.83 6.79 25.92
C GLN A 41 11.78 7.27 24.46
N GLU A 42 12.94 7.39 23.81
CA GLU A 42 13.08 7.81 22.41
C GLU A 42 12.51 6.80 21.40
N ASN A 43 12.24 5.55 21.83
CA ASN A 43 11.54 4.59 20.99
C ASN A 43 10.04 4.86 20.88
N PHE A 44 9.49 5.76 21.69
CA PHE A 44 8.05 6.02 21.75
C PHE A 44 7.68 7.29 21.01
N SER A 45 6.57 7.22 20.28
CA SER A 45 6.01 8.37 19.58
C SER A 45 4.49 8.34 19.65
N TYR A 46 3.88 9.51 19.54
CA TYR A 46 2.44 9.66 19.48
C TYR A 46 2.06 10.38 18.19
N SER A 47 1.09 9.84 17.47
CA SER A 47 0.40 10.55 16.40
C SER A 47 -1.11 10.41 16.57
N TYR A 48 -1.87 11.44 16.20
CA TYR A 48 -3.33 11.38 16.39
C TYR A 48 -3.96 10.17 15.71
N ARG A 49 -3.51 9.80 14.50
CA ARG A 49 -4.15 8.77 13.67
C ARG A 49 -3.79 7.35 14.09
N VAL A 50 -2.61 7.15 14.66
CA VAL A 50 -2.10 5.82 15.04
C VAL A 50 -2.17 5.59 16.54
N GLY A 51 -1.98 6.64 17.34
CA GLY A 51 -1.90 6.60 18.78
C GLY A 51 -0.47 6.50 19.30
N LEU A 52 -0.34 6.03 20.53
CA LEU A 52 0.95 5.76 21.16
C LEU A 52 1.58 4.50 20.56
N THR A 53 2.81 4.63 20.05
CA THR A 53 3.56 3.53 19.44
C THR A 53 4.94 3.36 20.07
N ALA A 54 5.44 2.13 20.04
CA ALA A 54 6.81 1.78 20.35
C ALA A 54 7.51 1.29 19.08
N ASN A 55 8.68 1.85 18.79
CA ASN A 55 9.42 1.66 17.55
C ASN A 55 10.77 1.02 17.83
N SER A 56 11.00 -0.17 17.26
CA SER A 56 12.29 -0.87 17.33
C SER A 56 12.31 -1.93 16.23
N GLU A 57 13.37 -1.96 15.43
CA GLU A 57 13.53 -2.90 14.30
C GLU A 57 13.24 -4.33 14.75
N GLY A 58 12.29 -5.04 14.15
CA GLY A 58 11.90 -6.42 14.47
C GLY A 58 11.20 -6.61 15.82
N ILE A 59 10.62 -5.56 16.41
CA ILE A 59 9.95 -5.63 17.71
C ILE A 59 8.81 -6.66 17.73
N VAL A 60 8.06 -6.81 16.63
CA VAL A 60 6.95 -7.77 16.55
C VAL A 60 7.47 -9.20 16.68
N GLN A 61 8.50 -9.59 15.92
CA GLN A 61 9.04 -10.95 16.00
C GLN A 61 9.70 -11.25 17.34
N ARG A 62 10.30 -10.24 17.99
CA ARG A 62 10.88 -10.43 19.33
C ARG A 62 9.84 -10.59 20.42
N LEU A 63 8.75 -9.82 20.36
CA LEU A 63 7.68 -9.87 21.36
C LEU A 63 6.66 -10.98 21.09
N TYR A 64 6.58 -11.48 19.86
CA TYR A 64 5.61 -12.47 19.42
C TYR A 64 6.22 -13.41 18.35
N PRO A 65 7.17 -14.28 18.74
CA PRO A 65 7.89 -15.15 17.80
C PRO A 65 7.01 -16.22 17.14
N GLU A 66 5.81 -16.49 17.66
CA GLU A 66 4.86 -17.42 17.06
C GLU A 66 4.26 -16.89 15.74
N LEU A 67 4.38 -15.58 15.47
CA LEU A 67 3.92 -14.97 14.23
C LEU A 67 5.01 -15.13 13.16
N ILE A 68 4.99 -16.28 12.50
CA ILE A 68 5.95 -16.65 11.47
C ILE A 68 5.77 -15.78 10.22
N VAL A 69 6.83 -15.08 9.84
CA VAL A 69 6.94 -14.34 8.59
C VAL A 69 7.52 -15.26 7.52
N ASP A 70 6.91 -15.29 6.35
CA ASP A 70 7.39 -16.10 5.23
C ASP A 70 8.58 -15.47 4.50
N LYS A 71 9.09 -16.17 3.48
CA LYS A 71 10.22 -15.71 2.65
C LYS A 71 9.97 -14.40 1.90
N ASP A 72 8.71 -14.02 1.69
CA ASP A 72 8.31 -12.79 1.00
C ASP A 72 8.08 -11.63 1.98
N GLY A 73 8.27 -11.85 3.29
CA GLY A 73 8.01 -10.85 4.32
C GLY A 73 6.53 -10.77 4.73
N LEU A 74 5.72 -11.77 4.40
CA LEU A 74 4.28 -11.76 4.63
C LEU A 74 3.87 -12.76 5.72
N ILE A 75 2.70 -12.52 6.31
CA ILE A 75 2.11 -13.35 7.36
C ILE A 75 0.78 -13.94 6.85
N ASP A 76 0.57 -15.22 7.14
CA ASP A 76 -0.63 -15.97 6.77
C ASP A 76 -1.86 -15.53 7.59
N PHE A 77 -2.98 -15.27 6.92
CA PHE A 77 -4.25 -14.98 7.59
C PHE A 77 -4.75 -16.13 8.48
N ASP A 78 -4.52 -17.38 8.10
CA ASP A 78 -4.89 -18.52 8.92
C ASP A 78 -4.11 -18.54 10.24
N LEU A 79 -2.82 -18.16 10.20
CA LEU A 79 -1.99 -18.03 11.39
C LEU A 79 -2.51 -16.89 12.30
N MET A 80 -2.80 -15.72 11.74
CA MET A 80 -3.35 -14.59 12.52
C MET A 80 -4.67 -14.96 13.22
N ARG A 81 -5.53 -15.74 12.55
CA ARG A 81 -6.78 -16.27 13.12
C ARG A 81 -6.53 -17.30 14.20
N SER A 82 -5.67 -18.28 13.96
CA SER A 82 -5.41 -19.35 14.93
C SER A 82 -4.79 -18.82 16.22
N GLN A 83 -4.05 -17.71 16.14
CA GLN A 83 -3.49 -17.00 17.28
C GLN A 83 -4.49 -16.06 17.99
N GLY A 84 -5.72 -15.92 17.48
CA GLY A 84 -6.76 -15.06 18.05
C GLY A 84 -6.48 -13.56 17.92
N LEU A 85 -5.56 -13.17 17.04
CA LEU A 85 -5.14 -11.77 16.84
C LEU A 85 -6.05 -11.02 15.86
N TYR A 86 -6.62 -11.76 14.91
CA TYR A 86 -7.42 -11.19 13.82
C TYR A 86 -8.74 -10.59 14.30
N SER A 87 -9.06 -9.38 13.83
CA SER A 87 -10.35 -8.72 14.06
C SER A 87 -10.99 -8.33 12.75
N PHE A 88 -12.20 -8.84 12.49
CA PHE A 88 -12.99 -8.45 11.31
C PHE A 88 -13.48 -6.98 11.38
N ARG A 89 -13.57 -6.40 12.59
CA ARG A 89 -14.13 -5.05 12.76
C ARG A 89 -13.10 -3.93 12.57
N ASN A 90 -11.83 -4.26 12.77
CA ASN A 90 -10.74 -3.29 12.88
C ASN A 90 -9.69 -3.60 11.82
N VAL A 91 -9.99 -3.20 10.58
CA VAL A 91 -9.12 -3.41 9.42
C VAL A 91 -7.70 -2.90 9.68
N GLY A 92 -6.72 -3.78 9.47
CA GLY A 92 -5.30 -3.45 9.64
C GLY A 92 -4.80 -3.41 11.09
N TYR A 93 -5.61 -3.85 12.06
CA TYR A 93 -5.22 -3.94 13.46
C TYR A 93 -5.39 -5.37 13.99
N LEU A 94 -4.31 -5.91 14.55
CA LEU A 94 -4.26 -7.21 15.22
C LEU A 94 -4.12 -6.99 16.73
N PHE A 95 -5.13 -7.36 17.51
CA PHE A 95 -5.17 -7.03 18.94
C PHE A 95 -4.53 -8.14 19.76
N GLY A 96 -3.34 -7.87 20.28
CA GLY A 96 -2.72 -8.66 21.34
C GLY A 96 -3.17 -8.19 22.73
N SER A 97 -2.79 -8.95 23.75
CA SER A 97 -3.13 -8.62 25.15
C SER A 97 -2.33 -7.45 25.72
N LYS A 98 -1.13 -7.19 25.18
CA LYS A 98 -0.18 -6.16 25.67
C LYS A 98 0.12 -5.07 24.65
N PHE A 99 -0.13 -5.31 23.38
CA PHE A 99 0.08 -4.37 22.28
C PHE A 99 -0.75 -4.79 21.06
N THR A 100 -0.90 -3.89 20.12
CA THR A 100 -1.59 -4.11 18.85
C THR A 100 -0.57 -4.08 17.71
N ILE A 101 -0.58 -5.11 16.86
CA ILE A 101 0.23 -5.16 15.64
C ILE A 101 -0.56 -4.49 14.52
N LEU A 102 0.13 -3.72 13.68
CA LEU A 102 -0.48 -2.95 12.60
C LEU A 102 -0.19 -3.60 11.24
N ALA A 103 -1.07 -3.42 10.26
CA ALA A 103 -0.70 -3.63 8.86
C ALA A 103 0.44 -2.69 8.46
N SER A 104 1.22 -3.09 7.45
CA SER A 104 2.39 -2.34 6.98
C SER A 104 2.06 -0.85 6.73
N PRO A 105 2.96 0.09 7.08
CA PRO A 105 2.77 1.51 6.79
C PRO A 105 2.65 1.81 5.29
N LEU A 106 3.10 0.90 4.42
CA LEU A 106 2.96 1.00 2.97
C LEU A 106 1.51 0.88 2.48
N TYR A 107 0.56 0.54 3.36
CA TYR A 107 -0.88 0.65 3.09
C TYR A 107 -1.47 2.03 3.44
N ARG A 108 -0.70 2.95 4.04
CA ARG A 108 -1.16 4.28 4.48
C ARG A 108 -0.98 5.33 3.40
N ARG A 109 -1.77 6.41 3.47
CA ARG A 109 -1.76 7.49 2.47
C ARG A 109 -0.36 8.08 2.33
N GLY A 110 0.10 8.16 1.08
CA GLY A 110 1.47 8.62 0.78
C GLY A 110 2.56 7.76 1.42
N PHE A 111 2.23 6.52 1.81
CA PHE A 111 3.13 5.57 2.47
C PHE A 111 3.71 6.06 3.81
N HIS A 112 3.12 7.12 4.39
CA HIS A 112 3.61 7.72 5.63
C HIS A 112 3.13 6.92 6.85
N PRO A 113 4.02 6.57 7.80
CA PRO A 113 3.68 5.71 8.93
C PRO A 113 2.60 6.28 9.86
N ASP A 114 2.44 7.60 9.90
CA ASP A 114 1.43 8.30 10.70
C ASP A 114 0.16 8.72 9.94
N SER A 115 0.09 8.45 8.64
CA SER A 115 -1.12 8.71 7.85
C SER A 115 -2.23 7.71 8.15
N ASN A 116 -3.47 8.00 7.75
CA ASN A 116 -4.54 7.01 7.76
C ASN A 116 -4.33 5.94 6.66
N TRP A 117 -5.05 4.82 6.71
CA TRP A 117 -5.07 3.84 5.62
C TRP A 117 -5.45 4.49 4.28
N ASP A 118 -4.74 4.15 3.20
CA ASP A 118 -4.87 4.78 1.87
C ASP A 118 -5.96 4.18 1.00
N SER A 119 -6.55 3.06 1.39
CA SER A 119 -7.23 2.26 0.39
C SER A 119 -8.44 1.51 0.93
N GLY A 120 -9.49 1.51 0.09
CA GLY A 120 -10.49 0.46 0.11
C GLY A 120 -9.85 -0.93 -0.10
N PHE A 121 -8.67 -1.00 -0.75
CA PHE A 121 -7.93 -2.25 -0.93
C PHE A 121 -7.68 -2.96 0.39
N LEU A 122 -7.06 -2.31 1.38
CA LEU A 122 -6.76 -2.98 2.65
C LEU A 122 -8.05 -3.50 3.30
N LYS A 123 -9.14 -2.74 3.23
CA LYS A 123 -10.45 -3.15 3.75
C LYS A 123 -11.01 -4.37 3.04
N GLU A 124 -11.14 -4.33 1.72
CA GLU A 124 -11.71 -5.45 0.95
C GLU A 124 -10.80 -6.68 1.03
N PHE A 125 -9.48 -6.50 0.98
CA PHE A 125 -8.52 -7.59 1.13
C PHE A 125 -8.58 -8.21 2.54
N TRP A 126 -8.77 -7.41 3.58
CA TRP A 126 -8.92 -7.88 4.95
C TRP A 126 -10.18 -8.73 5.15
N PHE A 127 -11.28 -8.38 4.48
CA PHE A 127 -12.51 -9.16 4.49
C PHE A 127 -12.40 -10.41 3.62
N TYR A 128 -11.85 -10.30 2.42
CA TYR A 128 -11.60 -11.46 1.55
C TYR A 128 -10.71 -12.49 2.25
N GLY A 129 -9.64 -12.04 2.90
CA GLY A 129 -8.75 -12.89 3.69
C GLY A 129 -9.44 -13.59 4.86
N ASN A 130 -10.60 -13.11 5.33
CA ASN A 130 -11.41 -13.82 6.33
C ASN A 130 -12.10 -15.07 5.77
N GLU A 131 -12.41 -15.06 4.48
CA GLU A 131 -13.21 -16.09 3.80
C GLU A 131 -12.34 -17.06 2.98
N SER A 132 -11.17 -16.63 2.52
CA SER A 132 -10.23 -17.44 1.74
C SER A 132 -9.05 -17.92 2.60
N SER A 133 -8.74 -19.21 2.51
CA SER A 133 -7.49 -19.79 3.00
C SER A 133 -6.40 -19.53 1.96
N LYS A 134 -5.19 -19.12 2.36
CA LYS A 134 -4.03 -18.73 1.50
C LYS A 134 -3.95 -17.26 1.07
N CYS A 135 -4.52 -16.36 1.86
CA CYS A 135 -4.19 -14.94 1.82
C CYS A 135 -3.03 -14.64 2.77
N TYR A 136 -2.14 -13.75 2.35
CA TYR A 136 -1.00 -13.29 3.16
C TYR A 136 -0.91 -11.76 3.11
N ILE A 137 -0.46 -11.15 4.19
CA ILE A 137 -0.33 -9.69 4.33
C ILE A 137 0.97 -9.28 5.01
N ALA A 138 1.50 -8.13 4.62
CA ALA A 138 2.61 -7.46 5.28
C ALA A 138 2.10 -6.70 6.51
N LEU A 139 2.76 -6.94 7.64
CA LEU A 139 2.55 -6.19 8.88
C LEU A 139 3.69 -5.18 9.10
N ASP A 140 3.46 -4.24 10.00
CA ASP A 140 4.48 -3.34 10.53
C ASP A 140 5.28 -4.10 11.59
N LEU A 141 6.43 -4.65 11.19
CA LEU A 141 7.24 -5.53 12.04
C LEU A 141 8.12 -4.76 13.04
N ASP A 142 8.33 -3.48 12.77
CA ASP A 142 9.24 -2.59 13.50
C ASP A 142 8.51 -1.66 14.47
N ARG A 143 7.18 -1.72 14.49
CA ARG A 143 6.34 -0.86 15.33
C ARG A 143 5.13 -1.59 15.87
N VAL A 144 4.85 -1.36 17.14
CA VAL A 144 3.61 -1.81 17.80
C VAL A 144 2.88 -0.64 18.43
N ARG A 145 1.56 -0.71 18.45
CA ARG A 145 0.70 0.27 19.13
C ARG A 145 0.39 -0.19 20.55
N LEU A 146 0.48 0.70 21.52
CA LEU A 146 0.15 0.40 22.91
C LEU A 146 -1.39 0.39 23.13
N PRO A 147 -1.91 -0.48 24.01
CA PRO A 147 -3.32 -0.90 24.00
C PRO A 147 -4.30 0.05 24.70
N ASN A 148 -3.84 1.01 25.52
CA ASN A 148 -4.78 1.87 26.25
C ASN A 148 -5.42 2.92 25.34
N ASP A 149 -4.79 3.22 24.20
CA ASP A 149 -5.42 3.98 23.16
C ASP A 149 -6.19 3.04 22.22
N LYS A 150 -7.51 2.98 22.41
CA LYS A 150 -8.43 2.21 21.56
C LYS A 150 -9.08 3.07 20.48
N SER A 151 -8.67 4.33 20.33
CA SER A 151 -9.19 5.17 19.27
C SER A 151 -8.86 4.55 17.91
N ILE A 152 -9.83 4.50 17.01
CA ILE A 152 -9.62 4.06 15.64
C ILE A 152 -10.11 5.17 14.74
N PHE A 153 -9.27 5.56 13.79
CA PHE A 153 -9.68 6.50 12.76
C PHE A 153 -10.38 5.72 11.66
N PHE A 154 -11.63 6.09 11.40
CA PHE A 154 -12.42 5.52 10.33
C PHE A 154 -12.71 6.58 9.29
N GLU A 155 -12.40 6.28 8.04
CA GLU A 155 -12.61 7.18 6.91
C GLU A 155 -13.46 6.47 5.87
N LYS A 156 -14.46 7.19 5.34
CA LYS A 156 -15.41 6.66 4.36
C LYS A 156 -15.05 7.19 2.98
N ASP A 157 -14.11 6.53 2.34
CA ASP A 157 -13.79 6.78 0.94
C ASP A 157 -14.46 5.70 0.09
N TYR A 158 -15.20 6.13 -0.95
CA TYR A 158 -15.84 5.25 -1.90
C TYR A 158 -15.09 5.31 -3.22
N TRP A 159 -14.58 4.16 -3.64
CA TRP A 159 -13.98 3.95 -4.96
C TRP A 159 -14.71 2.78 -5.60
N PHE A 160 -15.30 3.01 -6.76
CA PHE A 160 -15.90 1.95 -7.55
C PHE A 160 -14.84 1.37 -8.48
N GLY A 161 -14.65 0.06 -8.43
CA GLY A 161 -13.87 -0.66 -9.43
C GLY A 161 -14.50 -0.48 -10.82
N PRO A 162 -13.71 -0.25 -11.87
CA PRO A 162 -14.24 -0.20 -13.22
C PRO A 162 -14.77 -1.57 -13.66
N LYS A 163 -15.77 -1.58 -14.55
CA LYS A 163 -16.18 -2.81 -15.22
C LYS A 163 -15.11 -3.19 -16.23
N PHE A 164 -14.61 -4.43 -16.17
CA PHE A 164 -13.65 -4.95 -17.13
C PHE A 164 -14.28 -6.00 -18.04
N SER A 165 -13.62 -6.31 -19.16
CA SER A 165 -13.96 -7.49 -19.94
C SER A 165 -13.73 -8.74 -19.10
N ASP A 166 -14.76 -9.56 -18.95
CA ASP A 166 -14.66 -10.87 -18.30
C ASP A 166 -13.91 -11.91 -19.16
N ASP A 167 -13.54 -11.54 -20.39
CA ASP A 167 -12.79 -12.40 -21.31
C ASP A 167 -11.29 -12.06 -21.28
N ILE A 168 -10.61 -12.53 -20.24
CA ILE A 168 -9.15 -12.40 -20.10
C ILE A 168 -8.41 -13.09 -21.24
N ALA A 169 -8.97 -14.17 -21.80
CA ALA A 169 -8.32 -14.96 -22.84
C ALA A 169 -8.14 -14.15 -24.14
N SER A 170 -9.08 -13.28 -24.50
CA SER A 170 -8.99 -12.47 -25.74
C SER A 170 -8.09 -11.25 -25.67
N ILE A 171 -7.61 -10.84 -24.48
CA ILE A 171 -6.69 -9.70 -24.34
C ILE A 171 -5.41 -9.97 -25.16
N SER A 172 -4.95 -9.04 -25.98
CA SER A 172 -3.70 -9.24 -26.71
C SER A 172 -2.48 -9.18 -25.78
N ASP A 173 -1.49 -10.05 -26.01
CA ASP A 173 -0.17 -9.91 -25.39
C ASP A 173 0.49 -8.60 -25.83
N GLY A 174 1.29 -8.02 -24.94
CA GLY A 174 1.99 -6.77 -25.19
C GLY A 174 2.00 -5.85 -23.99
N VAL A 175 2.45 -4.63 -24.23
CA VAL A 175 2.56 -3.58 -23.21
C VAL A 175 1.73 -2.38 -23.63
N THR A 176 0.90 -1.89 -22.71
CA THR A 176 0.19 -0.62 -22.83
C THR A 176 0.66 0.34 -21.74
N ARG A 177 0.74 1.62 -22.09
CA ARG A 177 1.11 2.69 -21.16
C ARG A 177 0.07 3.80 -21.25
N HIS A 178 -0.51 4.15 -20.12
CA HIS A 178 -1.38 5.31 -19.98
C HIS A 178 -0.60 6.38 -19.22
N VAL A 179 -0.60 7.61 -19.72
CA VAL A 179 0.17 8.73 -19.17
C VAL A 179 -0.75 9.93 -19.00
N VAL A 180 -0.57 10.67 -17.93
CA VAL A 180 -1.26 11.94 -17.72
C VAL A 180 -1.00 12.90 -18.90
N PRO A 181 -1.99 13.69 -19.36
CA PRO A 181 -1.80 14.60 -20.48
C PRO A 181 -0.64 15.58 -20.26
N LEU A 182 0.18 15.78 -21.29
CA LEU A 182 1.38 16.64 -21.23
C LEU A 182 1.05 18.13 -21.31
N ASP A 183 -0.17 18.48 -21.73
CA ASP A 183 -0.63 19.85 -21.92
C ASP A 183 -1.05 20.56 -20.63
N ILE A 184 -0.98 19.87 -19.49
CA ILE A 184 -1.27 20.43 -18.16
C ILE A 184 -0.01 20.52 -17.29
N ASN A 185 0.07 21.60 -16.50
CA ASN A 185 1.19 21.87 -15.60
C ASN A 185 1.11 21.04 -14.30
N THR A 186 2.18 21.03 -13.51
CA THR A 186 2.30 20.23 -12.27
C THR A 186 1.15 20.48 -11.28
N ALA A 187 0.74 21.73 -11.07
CA ALA A 187 -0.35 22.05 -10.15
C ALA A 187 -1.70 21.51 -10.64
N GLN A 188 -1.95 21.58 -11.95
CA GLN A 188 -3.15 21.02 -12.57
C GLN A 188 -3.13 19.48 -12.53
N ARG A 189 -1.97 18.85 -12.71
CA ARG A 189 -1.82 17.39 -12.56
C ARG A 189 -2.12 16.95 -11.14
N LEU A 190 -1.56 17.60 -10.14
CA LEU A 190 -1.89 17.33 -8.73
C LEU A 190 -3.41 17.44 -8.49
N PHE A 191 -4.04 18.49 -9.00
CA PHE A 191 -5.48 18.72 -8.81
C PHE A 191 -6.39 17.69 -9.49
N VAL A 192 -6.03 17.22 -10.69
CA VAL A 192 -6.90 16.33 -11.49
C VAL A 192 -6.52 14.85 -11.32
N PHE A 193 -5.23 14.55 -11.20
CA PHE A 193 -4.65 13.21 -11.25
C PHE A 193 -3.99 12.77 -9.93
N ASN A 194 -3.98 13.62 -8.89
CA ASN A 194 -3.50 13.28 -7.54
C ASN A 194 -2.09 12.65 -7.54
N ASP A 195 -1.15 13.33 -8.19
CA ASP A 195 0.25 12.94 -8.40
C ASP A 195 0.45 11.64 -9.19
N ALA A 196 -0.58 11.09 -9.83
CA ALA A 196 -0.37 10.04 -10.83
C ALA A 196 0.47 10.57 -11.99
N TYR A 197 1.40 9.75 -12.46
CA TYR A 197 2.23 10.07 -13.64
C TYR A 197 1.88 9.15 -14.81
N SER A 198 2.00 7.83 -14.60
CA SER A 198 1.61 6.83 -15.59
C SER A 198 1.27 5.49 -14.95
N ILE A 199 0.56 4.66 -15.68
CA ILE A 199 0.51 3.22 -15.43
C ILE A 199 1.04 2.49 -16.66
N GLU A 200 1.74 1.39 -16.44
CA GLU A 200 2.14 0.46 -17.49
C GLU A 200 1.56 -0.90 -17.17
N VAL A 201 0.92 -1.52 -18.15
CA VAL A 201 0.34 -2.85 -18.06
C VAL A 201 0.99 -3.74 -19.09
N LYS A 202 1.36 -4.96 -18.67
CA LYS A 202 1.85 -6.02 -19.55
C LYS A 202 0.96 -7.25 -19.44
N TRP A 203 0.61 -7.79 -20.61
CA TRP A 203 0.06 -9.14 -20.76
C TRP A 203 1.04 -10.02 -21.54
N ASP A 204 1.19 -11.26 -21.09
CA ASP A 204 2.10 -12.24 -21.70
C ASP A 204 1.51 -13.65 -21.53
N THR A 205 1.41 -14.39 -22.63
CA THR A 205 0.86 -15.75 -22.64
C THR A 205 1.96 -16.78 -22.88
N ASN A 206 2.09 -17.72 -21.96
CA ASN A 206 3.00 -18.86 -22.08
C ASN A 206 2.23 -20.18 -21.81
N GLY A 207 1.97 -20.92 -22.89
CA GLY A 207 1.18 -22.14 -22.83
C GLY A 207 -0.24 -21.87 -22.34
N ASN A 208 -0.64 -22.53 -21.25
CA ASN A 208 -1.97 -22.37 -20.65
C ASN A 208 -2.05 -21.23 -19.62
N LYS A 209 -0.96 -20.51 -19.39
CA LYS A 209 -0.88 -19.45 -18.39
C LYS A 209 -0.76 -18.11 -19.07
N LYS A 210 -1.62 -17.18 -18.67
CA LYS A 210 -1.54 -15.78 -19.07
C LYS A 210 -1.18 -14.94 -17.86
N THR A 211 -0.20 -14.06 -18.00
CA THR A 211 0.30 -13.24 -16.89
C THR A 211 -0.07 -11.79 -17.09
N PHE A 212 -0.46 -11.15 -15.99
CA PHE A 212 -0.68 -9.73 -15.88
C PHE A 212 0.44 -9.14 -15.03
N GLN A 213 0.97 -8.00 -15.45
CA GLN A 213 1.85 -7.17 -14.64
C GLN A 213 1.41 -5.73 -14.78
N LEU A 214 1.38 -4.99 -13.66
CA LEU A 214 1.12 -3.55 -13.66
C LEU A 214 2.17 -2.86 -12.81
N ILE A 215 2.64 -1.70 -13.27
CA ILE A 215 3.39 -0.75 -12.45
C ILE A 215 2.77 0.65 -12.55
N GLU A 216 2.52 1.27 -11.40
CA GLU A 216 2.02 2.63 -11.25
C GLU A 216 3.16 3.54 -10.81
N PHE A 217 3.37 4.61 -11.56
CA PHE A 217 4.31 5.67 -11.25
C PHE A 217 3.59 6.94 -10.81
N ARG A 218 4.23 7.66 -9.90
CA ARG A 218 3.80 8.97 -9.40
C ARG A 218 4.77 10.08 -9.80
N GLU A 219 4.35 11.31 -9.62
CA GLU A 219 5.19 12.49 -9.76
C GLU A 219 6.39 12.42 -8.78
N GLU A 220 7.47 13.11 -9.14
CA GLU A 220 8.76 13.07 -8.41
C GLU A 220 8.71 13.62 -6.97
N THR A 221 7.61 14.28 -6.61
CA THR A 221 7.36 14.79 -5.26
C THR A 221 6.97 13.69 -4.28
N MET A 222 6.51 12.53 -4.78
CA MET A 222 6.13 11.40 -3.95
C MET A 222 7.37 10.62 -3.50
N VAL A 223 7.71 10.73 -2.22
CA VAL A 223 8.86 10.04 -1.63
C VAL A 223 8.48 9.37 -0.32
N VAL A 224 9.15 8.26 -0.04
CA VAL A 224 9.09 7.53 1.24
C VAL A 224 10.40 7.77 1.96
N GLU A 225 10.33 8.22 3.21
CA GLU A 225 11.50 8.33 4.08
C GLU A 225 11.85 6.96 4.65
N THR A 226 13.11 6.56 4.46
CA THR A 226 13.63 5.27 4.94
C THR A 226 14.93 5.50 5.70
N GLY A 227 15.41 4.50 6.43
CA GLY A 227 16.71 4.57 7.14
C GLY A 227 17.92 4.80 6.21
N VAL A 228 17.76 4.64 4.89
CA VAL A 228 18.82 4.88 3.89
C VAL A 228 18.61 6.18 3.08
N GLY A 229 17.54 6.94 3.36
CA GLY A 229 17.22 8.19 2.68
C GLY A 229 15.83 8.20 2.03
N LYS A 230 15.59 9.19 1.15
CA LYS A 230 14.33 9.37 0.44
C LYS A 230 14.31 8.50 -0.82
N LEU A 231 13.33 7.61 -0.93
CA LEU A 231 13.13 6.72 -2.06
C LEU A 231 11.78 7.00 -2.75
N HIS A 232 11.71 6.76 -4.05
CA HIS A 232 10.49 6.92 -4.83
C HIS A 232 9.72 5.60 -4.90
N PRO A 233 8.43 5.58 -4.51
CA PRO A 233 7.62 4.37 -4.55
C PRO A 233 6.93 4.21 -5.92
N ALA A 234 6.90 2.97 -6.40
CA ALA A 234 6.00 2.55 -7.47
C ALA A 234 5.15 1.36 -7.00
N LYS A 235 3.83 1.43 -7.21
CA LYS A 235 2.95 0.28 -6.90
C LYS A 235 3.11 -0.75 -8.01
N TYR A 236 3.24 -2.01 -7.65
CA TYR A 236 3.41 -3.11 -8.59
C TYR A 236 2.40 -4.21 -8.29
N LEU A 237 1.76 -4.75 -9.33
CA LEU A 237 0.84 -5.90 -9.25
C LEU A 237 1.29 -6.98 -10.22
N HIS A 238 1.08 -8.23 -9.83
CA HIS A 238 1.26 -9.38 -10.69
C HIS A 238 0.14 -10.40 -10.49
N ALA A 239 -0.35 -10.96 -11.59
CA ALA A 239 -1.35 -12.03 -11.54
C ALA A 239 -1.06 -13.12 -12.57
N GLU A 240 -1.48 -14.33 -12.26
CA GLU A 240 -1.42 -15.49 -13.17
C GLU A 240 -2.83 -16.03 -13.40
N PHE A 241 -3.22 -16.09 -14.67
CA PHE A 241 -4.51 -16.57 -15.13
C PHE A 241 -4.36 -17.93 -15.80
N ASP A 242 -5.16 -18.89 -15.36
CA ASP A 242 -5.22 -20.24 -15.95
C ASP A 242 -6.30 -20.25 -17.05
N LEU A 243 -5.87 -20.33 -18.32
CA LEU A 243 -6.76 -20.26 -19.49
C LEU A 243 -7.75 -21.42 -19.57
N ASN A 244 -7.43 -22.57 -18.99
CA ASN A 244 -8.33 -23.73 -18.96
C ASN A 244 -9.40 -23.57 -17.87
N LYS A 245 -9.05 -22.98 -16.74
CA LYS A 245 -9.97 -22.81 -15.59
C LYS A 245 -10.74 -21.49 -15.63
N ASN A 246 -10.31 -20.55 -16.47
CA ASN A 246 -10.87 -19.21 -16.58
C ASN A 246 -10.87 -18.46 -15.23
N VAL A 247 -9.77 -18.56 -14.48
CA VAL A 247 -9.63 -17.97 -13.14
C VAL A 247 -8.18 -17.57 -12.87
N PHE A 248 -7.98 -16.55 -12.03
CA PHE A 248 -6.65 -16.25 -11.52
C PHE A 248 -6.26 -17.29 -10.45
N THR A 249 -5.04 -17.78 -10.51
CA THR A 249 -4.50 -18.78 -9.56
C THR A 249 -3.42 -18.20 -8.65
N HIS A 250 -2.96 -16.99 -8.97
CA HIS A 250 -2.01 -16.23 -8.18
C HIS A 250 -2.25 -14.75 -8.41
N PHE A 251 -2.22 -13.97 -7.34
CA PHE A 251 -2.29 -12.52 -7.40
C PHE A 251 -1.48 -11.94 -6.24
N ASP A 252 -0.51 -11.09 -6.54
CA ASP A 252 0.28 -10.40 -5.52
C ASP A 252 0.51 -8.93 -5.87
N GLY A 253 0.83 -8.17 -4.83
CA GLY A 253 1.10 -6.75 -4.94
C GLY A 253 2.22 -6.32 -4.01
N ALA A 254 2.96 -5.31 -4.46
CA ALA A 254 4.15 -4.81 -3.81
C ALA A 254 4.35 -3.33 -4.05
N ILE A 255 5.22 -2.73 -3.23
CA ILE A 255 5.82 -1.43 -3.51
C ILE A 255 7.27 -1.65 -3.90
N GLN A 256 7.67 -1.11 -5.04
CA GLN A 256 9.06 -1.03 -5.46
C GLN A 256 9.61 0.34 -5.04
N LEU A 257 10.67 0.35 -4.24
CA LEU A 257 11.33 1.58 -3.79
C LEU A 257 12.61 1.78 -4.58
N PHE A 258 12.72 2.92 -5.25
CA PHE A 258 13.85 3.28 -6.10
C PHE A 258 14.59 4.48 -5.53
N ASP A 259 15.90 4.55 -5.72
CA ASP A 259 16.57 5.84 -5.60
C ASP A 259 16.12 6.77 -6.74
N THR A 260 16.46 8.05 -6.65
CA THR A 260 16.04 9.06 -7.64
C THR A 260 16.52 8.74 -9.06
N GLN A 261 17.76 8.28 -9.23
CA GLN A 261 18.31 8.00 -10.56
C GLN A 261 17.63 6.77 -11.16
N GLU A 262 17.50 5.73 -10.36
CA GLU A 262 16.80 4.49 -10.70
C GLU A 262 15.34 4.77 -11.10
N TYR A 263 14.64 5.58 -10.30
CA TYR A 263 13.24 5.89 -10.52
C TYR A 263 13.01 6.53 -11.88
N PHE A 264 13.80 7.56 -12.23
CA PHE A 264 13.65 8.25 -13.51
C PHE A 264 14.03 7.36 -14.70
N GLN A 265 15.06 6.52 -14.57
CA GLN A 265 15.41 5.55 -15.61
C GLN A 265 14.26 4.58 -15.88
N VAL A 266 13.61 4.11 -14.82
CA VAL A 266 12.59 3.08 -14.88
C VAL A 266 11.22 3.66 -15.27
N ARG A 267 10.87 4.85 -14.76
CA ARG A 267 9.63 5.58 -15.05
C ARG A 267 9.58 6.06 -16.49
N ASP A 268 10.69 6.59 -17.00
CA ASP A 268 10.71 7.25 -18.32
C ASP A 268 11.08 6.27 -19.47
N CYS A 269 11.32 4.99 -19.14
CA CYS A 269 11.50 3.90 -20.10
C CYS A 269 10.28 2.95 -20.11
N PHE A 270 9.79 2.62 -21.30
CA PHE A 270 8.71 1.64 -21.46
C PHE A 270 9.06 0.27 -20.87
N PHE A 271 8.05 -0.40 -20.30
CA PHE A 271 8.07 -1.84 -20.11
C PHE A 271 8.40 -2.51 -21.45
N THR A 272 9.62 -3.00 -21.60
CA THR A 272 10.12 -3.68 -22.80
C THR A 272 10.67 -5.03 -22.38
N ASN A 273 10.93 -5.95 -23.30
CA ASN A 273 11.61 -7.21 -22.92
C ASN A 273 13.03 -6.97 -22.39
N SER A 274 13.68 -5.86 -22.78
CA SER A 274 14.91 -5.33 -22.14
C SER A 274 14.73 -5.03 -20.65
N ARG A 275 13.48 -4.74 -20.25
CA ARG A 275 12.84 -4.69 -18.92
C ARG A 275 13.25 -5.77 -17.90
N ASN A 276 13.57 -6.93 -18.46
CA ASN A 276 13.68 -8.21 -17.77
C ASN A 276 15.08 -8.85 -17.93
N ALA A 277 16.05 -8.13 -18.49
CA ALA A 277 17.43 -8.60 -18.65
C ALA A 277 18.24 -8.45 -17.34
N GLU A 278 19.34 -9.22 -17.21
CA GLU A 278 20.17 -9.31 -16.00
C GLU A 278 20.79 -7.97 -15.52
N ASN A 279 20.83 -6.94 -16.38
CA ASN A 279 21.42 -5.61 -16.10
C ASN A 279 20.39 -4.53 -15.70
N GLN A 280 19.24 -4.95 -15.20
CA GLN A 280 18.12 -4.08 -14.85
C GLN A 280 18.26 -3.45 -13.46
N VAL A 281 18.00 -2.14 -13.39
CA VAL A 281 17.71 -1.44 -12.14
C VAL A 281 16.43 -2.00 -11.53
N LYS A 282 16.54 -2.67 -10.39
CA LYS A 282 15.41 -3.24 -9.66
C LYS A 282 15.31 -2.51 -8.33
N GLY A 283 14.25 -1.72 -8.18
CA GLY A 283 13.92 -1.12 -6.90
C GLY A 283 13.77 -2.19 -5.82
N LYS A 284 14.02 -1.81 -4.58
CA LYS A 284 13.86 -2.71 -3.43
C LYS A 284 12.39 -3.11 -3.33
N TYR A 285 12.13 -4.41 -3.49
CA TYR A 285 10.79 -4.96 -3.62
C TYR A 285 10.20 -5.27 -2.24
N HIS A 286 9.12 -4.60 -1.87
CA HIS A 286 8.39 -4.82 -0.63
C HIS A 286 7.03 -5.40 -0.94
N LYS A 287 6.90 -6.74 -0.87
CA LYS A 287 5.62 -7.40 -1.07
C LYS A 287 4.65 -6.98 0.04
N LEU A 288 3.43 -6.64 -0.33
CA LEU A 288 2.39 -6.21 0.59
C LEU A 288 1.36 -7.30 0.85
N PHE A 289 0.98 -8.03 -0.19
CA PHE A 289 0.02 -9.12 -0.07
C PHE A 289 0.24 -10.18 -1.15
N LYS A 290 -0.33 -11.35 -0.93
CA LYS A 290 -0.56 -12.34 -1.99
C LYS A 290 -1.80 -13.18 -1.72
N ILE A 291 -2.41 -13.65 -2.80
CA ILE A 291 -3.48 -14.64 -2.85
C ILE A 291 -2.96 -15.81 -3.67
N ASN A 292 -2.89 -16.98 -3.05
CA ASN A 292 -2.52 -18.23 -3.72
C ASN A 292 -3.72 -19.16 -3.84
N ASP A 293 -4.83 -18.61 -4.32
CA ASP A 293 -6.13 -19.27 -4.41
C ASP A 293 -6.82 -18.93 -5.74
N MET A 294 -7.97 -19.56 -5.99
CA MET A 294 -8.83 -19.25 -7.12
C MET A 294 -9.50 -17.89 -6.91
N LEU A 295 -9.06 -16.88 -7.64
CA LEU A 295 -9.58 -15.52 -7.58
C LEU A 295 -10.45 -15.23 -8.83
N PRO A 296 -11.76 -15.03 -8.66
CA PRO A 296 -12.64 -14.62 -9.75
C PRO A 296 -12.18 -13.33 -10.44
N ILE A 297 -12.51 -13.19 -11.73
CA ILE A 297 -12.10 -12.04 -12.54
C ILE A 297 -12.64 -10.73 -11.98
N GLY A 298 -13.88 -10.73 -11.47
CA GLY A 298 -14.48 -9.55 -10.83
C GLY A 298 -13.70 -9.08 -9.61
N ASP A 299 -13.39 -10.00 -8.69
CA ASP A 299 -12.62 -9.72 -7.47
C ASP A 299 -11.20 -9.24 -7.81
N TRP A 300 -10.56 -9.87 -8.81
CA TRP A 300 -9.26 -9.41 -9.32
C TRP A 300 -9.33 -7.97 -9.85
N ALA A 301 -10.31 -7.65 -10.70
CA ALA A 301 -10.45 -6.31 -11.28
C ALA A 301 -10.72 -5.25 -10.19
N GLU A 302 -11.56 -5.61 -9.21
CA GLU A 302 -11.80 -4.77 -8.03
C GLU A 302 -10.52 -4.52 -7.24
N PHE A 303 -9.75 -5.57 -6.91
CA PHE A 303 -8.50 -5.41 -6.19
C PHE A 303 -7.47 -4.57 -6.94
N VAL A 304 -7.33 -4.75 -8.26
CA VAL A 304 -6.44 -3.92 -9.08
C VAL A 304 -6.87 -2.45 -9.00
N GLY A 305 -8.17 -2.16 -9.19
CA GLY A 305 -8.70 -0.80 -9.11
C GLY A 305 -8.52 -0.16 -7.73
N LEU A 306 -8.75 -0.92 -6.66
CA LEU A 306 -8.60 -0.45 -5.28
C LEU A 306 -7.13 -0.26 -4.88
N PHE A 307 -6.21 -1.10 -5.37
CA PHE A 307 -4.78 -0.97 -5.07
C PHE A 307 -4.19 0.27 -5.76
N CYS A 308 -4.63 0.54 -6.99
CA CYS A 308 -4.31 1.74 -7.76
C CYS A 308 -5.24 2.92 -7.45
N SER A 309 -5.90 2.93 -6.29
CA SER A 309 -6.77 4.03 -5.87
C SER A 309 -6.06 5.38 -5.99
N HIS A 310 -6.85 6.41 -6.32
CA HIS A 310 -6.39 7.76 -6.58
C HIS A 310 -5.59 7.97 -7.88
N ASN A 311 -5.31 6.91 -8.65
CA ASN A 311 -4.79 7.05 -10.01
C ASN A 311 -5.91 6.80 -11.03
N PRO A 312 -6.41 7.84 -11.72
CA PRO A 312 -7.54 7.69 -12.64
C PRO A 312 -7.20 6.95 -13.94
N LEU A 313 -5.92 6.80 -14.26
CA LEU A 313 -5.48 6.06 -15.44
C LEU A 313 -5.84 4.57 -15.33
N ILE A 314 -6.02 4.04 -14.12
CA ILE A 314 -6.47 2.65 -13.97
C ILE A 314 -7.88 2.47 -14.53
N TYR A 315 -8.75 3.46 -14.32
CA TYR A 315 -10.10 3.44 -14.88
C TYR A 315 -10.05 3.52 -16.41
N GLU A 316 -9.18 4.36 -16.96
CA GLU A 316 -8.96 4.46 -18.41
C GLU A 316 -8.48 3.12 -19.00
N TYR A 317 -7.55 2.44 -18.34
CA TYR A 317 -7.10 1.11 -18.77
C TYR A 317 -8.25 0.11 -18.83
N PHE A 318 -9.11 0.09 -17.81
CA PHE A 318 -10.21 -0.87 -17.74
C PHE A 318 -11.39 -0.56 -18.68
N THR A 319 -11.64 0.72 -18.98
CA THR A 319 -12.86 1.15 -19.69
C THR A 319 -12.61 1.79 -21.06
N GLY A 320 -11.37 2.13 -21.37
CA GLY A 320 -10.96 2.84 -22.59
C GLY A 320 -11.11 4.36 -22.51
N GLU A 321 -11.61 4.92 -21.40
CA GLU A 321 -11.78 6.37 -21.24
C GLU A 321 -11.66 6.83 -19.79
N LEU A 322 -11.34 8.11 -19.57
CA LEU A 322 -11.42 8.69 -18.23
C LEU A 322 -12.88 8.83 -17.77
N PRO A 323 -13.17 8.76 -16.46
CA PRO A 323 -14.48 9.08 -15.92
C PRO A 323 -14.96 10.48 -16.30
N GLU A 324 -16.26 10.60 -16.54
CA GLU A 324 -16.88 11.84 -17.00
C GLU A 324 -16.59 13.05 -16.09
N PHE A 325 -16.64 12.86 -14.77
CA PHE A 325 -16.33 13.94 -13.82
C PHE A 325 -14.87 14.42 -13.93
N MET A 326 -13.94 13.56 -14.36
CA MET A 326 -12.54 13.92 -14.57
C MET A 326 -12.30 14.60 -15.91
N LYS A 327 -12.99 14.17 -16.97
CA LYS A 327 -13.00 14.90 -18.25
C LYS A 327 -13.45 16.35 -18.03
N ASN A 328 -14.54 16.54 -17.29
CA ASN A 328 -15.03 17.87 -16.91
C ASN A 328 -14.03 18.69 -16.06
N LYS A 329 -13.31 18.06 -15.13
CA LYS A 329 -12.24 18.74 -14.37
C LYS A 329 -11.07 19.13 -15.27
N LEU A 330 -10.67 18.26 -16.18
CA LEU A 330 -9.58 18.48 -17.11
C LEU A 330 -9.87 19.64 -18.06
N GLU A 331 -11.09 19.73 -18.60
CA GLU A 331 -11.53 20.87 -19.42
C GLU A 331 -11.49 22.19 -18.65
N LYS A 332 -11.94 22.19 -17.39
CA LYS A 332 -11.89 23.38 -16.53
C LYS A 332 -10.46 23.85 -16.30
N VAL A 333 -9.53 22.98 -15.92
CA VAL A 333 -8.14 23.40 -15.69
C VAL A 333 -7.46 23.89 -16.97
N ARG A 334 -7.80 23.30 -18.13
CA ARG A 334 -7.32 23.77 -19.44
C ARG A 334 -7.83 25.18 -19.75
N SER A 335 -9.09 25.49 -19.43
CA SER A 335 -9.66 26.83 -19.62
C SER A 335 -9.09 27.91 -18.70
N ILE A 336 -8.48 27.52 -17.57
CA ILE A 336 -7.79 28.43 -16.64
C ILE A 336 -6.34 28.68 -17.10
N GLY A 337 -5.80 27.80 -17.95
CA GLY A 337 -4.45 27.86 -18.51
C GLY A 337 -4.31 28.64 -19.82
N THR A 338 -5.37 29.34 -20.26
CA THR A 338 -5.33 30.46 -21.20
C THR A 338 -5.58 31.75 -20.45
#